data_AF-A0A8J7MMR9-F1
#
_entry.id   AF-A0A8J7MMR9-F1
#
_cell.length_a   1.000
_cell.length_b   1.000
_cell.length_c   1.000
_cell.angle_alpha   90.00
_cell.angle_beta   90.00
_cell.angle_gamma   90.00
#
_symmetry.space_group_name_H-M   'P 1'
#
loop_
_entity.id
_entity.type
_entity.pdbx_description
1 polymer ?
#
loop_
_entity_poly.entity_id
_entity_poly.type
_entity_poly.pdbx_seq_one_letter_code
_entity_poly.pdbx_strand_id
1 'polypeptide(L)'
;MEVALIILGFVLYFLFLIGMVYWAKNRLKGQHEGSQHKLSDADLFKMMTQANHFLTVEQLVASSSLNEKEAKARLMHLGSQGILRIYYDYSGTGKAIYQLKEEVPLIASIRSNISTFSEKEIIEMILLHVDDYQVTVAELVVIFGIDIYEAKALIQRLKKSGHISTLRKGLNYIYVINQSIRLKEPQLRTTPKKSKLQKIQIPTEERIKIPDADVIQLAIDHDGKLTPTLLCLKKKVSIDEAKQS
;
A
#
# COMPACT_ATOMS: atom_id res chain seq x y z
N MET A 1 42.94 -33.27 -9.87
CA MET A 1 41.68 -33.76 -9.25
C MET A 1 41.18 -32.80 -8.17
N GLU A 2 42.06 -32.29 -7.30
CA GLU A 2 41.67 -31.36 -6.21
C GLU A 2 40.97 -30.09 -6.69
N VAL A 3 41.47 -29.43 -7.73
CA VAL A 3 40.85 -28.21 -8.30
C VAL A 3 39.42 -28.46 -8.79
N ALA A 4 39.16 -29.62 -9.39
CA ALA A 4 37.83 -29.98 -9.87
C ALA A 4 36.84 -30.24 -8.72
N LEU A 5 37.30 -30.83 -7.61
CA LEU A 5 36.51 -31.02 -6.40
C LEU A 5 36.15 -29.69 -5.72
N ILE A 6 37.08 -28.73 -5.70
CA ILE A 6 36.84 -27.39 -5.17
C ILE A 6 35.76 -26.67 -6.00
N ILE A 7 35.89 -26.70 -7.33
CA ILE A 7 34.90 -26.08 -8.23
C ILE A 7 33.53 -26.74 -8.06
N LEU A 8 33.48 -28.08 -8.00
CA LEU A 8 32.23 -28.81 -7.77
C LEU A 8 31.58 -28.44 -6.44
N GLY A 9 32.37 -28.31 -5.37
CA GLY A 9 31.91 -27.85 -4.06
C GLY A 9 31.29 -26.46 -4.11
N PHE A 10 31.91 -25.50 -4.81
CA PHE A 10 31.35 -24.17 -5.02
C PHE A 10 30.03 -24.20 -5.79
N VAL A 11 29.94 -24.97 -6.88
CA VAL A 11 28.71 -25.10 -7.67
C VAL A 11 27.58 -25.68 -6.82
N LEU A 12 27.83 -26.74 -6.06
CA LEU A 12 26.83 -27.35 -5.18
C LEU A 12 26.37 -26.39 -4.07
N TYR A 13 27.30 -25.63 -3.49
CA TYR A 13 26.98 -24.60 -2.50
C TYR A 13 26.04 -23.52 -3.06
N PHE A 14 26.31 -23.02 -4.27
CA PHE A 14 25.43 -22.03 -4.91
C PHE A 14 24.06 -22.61 -5.27
N LEU A 15 24.00 -23.85 -5.78
CA LEU A 15 22.73 -24.53 -6.05
C LEU A 15 21.91 -24.72 -4.77
N PHE A 16 22.56 -25.06 -3.65
CA PHE A 16 21.90 -25.18 -2.35
C PHE A 16 21.32 -23.84 -1.87
N LEU A 17 22.08 -22.74 -1.99
CA LEU A 17 21.59 -21.40 -1.65
C LEU A 17 20.39 -21.00 -2.52
N ILE A 18 20.45 -21.24 -3.83
CA ILE A 18 19.34 -20.99 -4.76
C ILE A 18 18.10 -21.82 -4.36
N GLY A 19 18.30 -23.11 -4.03
CA GLY A 19 17.24 -24.00 -3.56
C GLY A 19 16.56 -23.50 -2.28
N MET A 20 17.33 -23.06 -1.28
CA MET A 20 16.79 -22.47 -0.05
C MET A 20 15.98 -21.21 -0.31
N VAL A 21 16.49 -20.30 -1.16
CA VAL A 21 15.77 -19.06 -1.50
C VAL A 21 14.46 -19.37 -2.24
N TYR A 22 14.48 -20.32 -3.18
CA TYR A 22 13.29 -20.75 -3.91
C TYR A 22 12.24 -21.36 -2.97
N TRP A 23 12.66 -22.27 -2.09
CA TRP A 23 11.78 -22.90 -1.10
C TRP A 23 11.16 -21.87 -0.14
N ALA A 24 11.97 -20.94 0.38
CA ALA A 24 11.50 -19.90 1.28
C ALA A 24 10.44 -18.99 0.61
N LYS A 25 10.67 -18.60 -0.65
CA LYS A 25 9.70 -17.82 -1.44
C LYS A 25 8.39 -18.57 -1.65
N ASN A 26 8.46 -19.85 -2.03
CA ASN A 26 7.25 -20.64 -2.30
C ASN A 26 6.44 -20.90 -1.02
N ARG A 27 7.11 -21.14 0.11
CA ARG A 27 6.47 -21.28 1.42
C ARG A 27 5.74 -20.00 1.84
N LEU A 28 6.37 -18.83 1.68
CA LEU A 28 5.74 -17.55 2.00
C LEU A 28 4.53 -17.28 1.10
N LYS A 29 4.63 -17.62 -0.19
CA LYS A 29 3.52 -17.51 -1.14
C LYS A 29 2.31 -18.35 -0.70
N GLY A 30 2.52 -19.63 -0.37
CA GLY A 30 1.42 -20.49 0.08
C GLY A 30 0.76 -20.02 1.38
N GLN A 31 1.53 -19.41 2.29
CA GLN A 31 0.97 -18.80 3.50
C GLN A 31 0.18 -17.53 3.20
N HIS A 32 0.62 -16.73 2.23
CA HIS A 32 -0.09 -15.53 1.77
C HIS A 32 -1.46 -15.90 1.19
N GLU A 33 -1.48 -16.80 0.21
CA GLU A 33 -2.70 -17.28 -0.46
C GLU A 33 -3.72 -17.84 0.55
N GLY A 34 -3.23 -18.60 1.54
CA GLY A 34 -4.08 -19.14 2.61
C GLY A 34 -4.74 -18.06 3.49
N SER A 35 -4.23 -16.83 3.52
CA SER A 35 -4.76 -15.74 4.35
C SER A 35 -5.49 -14.64 3.55
N GLN A 36 -5.42 -14.67 2.21
CA GLN A 36 -6.00 -13.64 1.35
C GLN A 36 -7.53 -13.53 1.46
N HIS A 37 -8.23 -14.63 1.75
CA HIS A 37 -9.68 -14.61 1.92
C HIS A 37 -10.12 -13.89 3.22
N LYS A 38 -9.22 -13.75 4.20
CA LYS A 38 -9.50 -13.11 5.50
C LYS A 38 -9.33 -11.60 5.48
N LEU A 39 -8.37 -11.12 4.70
CA LEU A 39 -8.03 -9.72 4.51
C LEU A 39 -7.51 -9.58 3.09
N SER A 40 -7.94 -8.61 2.29
CA SER A 40 -7.36 -8.40 0.96
C SER A 40 -6.09 -7.53 1.04
N ASP A 41 -5.20 -7.63 0.05
CA ASP A 41 -4.00 -6.77 0.01
C ASP A 41 -4.39 -5.29 -0.11
N ALA A 42 -5.46 -4.99 -0.84
CA ALA A 42 -6.03 -3.64 -0.95
C ALA A 42 -6.51 -3.10 0.41
N ASP A 43 -7.24 -3.91 1.18
CA ASP A 43 -7.73 -3.50 2.50
C ASP A 43 -6.56 -3.27 3.47
N LEU A 44 -5.55 -4.14 3.44
CA LEU A 44 -4.33 -3.96 4.23
C LEU A 44 -3.61 -2.65 3.89
N PHE A 45 -3.43 -2.32 2.60
CA PHE A 45 -2.74 -1.08 2.23
C PHE A 45 -3.54 0.17 2.60
N LYS A 46 -4.88 0.12 2.53
CA LYS A 46 -5.74 1.19 3.04
C LYS A 46 -5.61 1.35 4.55
N MET A 47 -5.62 0.24 5.31
CA MET A 47 -5.39 0.27 6.75
C MET A 47 -4.03 0.88 7.10
N MET A 48 -2.96 0.48 6.40
CA MET A 48 -1.62 1.05 6.61
C MET A 48 -1.60 2.55 6.31
N THR A 49 -2.23 2.99 5.22
CA THR A 49 -2.31 4.43 4.87
C THR A 49 -3.05 5.22 5.92
N GLN A 50 -4.15 4.69 6.46
CA GLN A 50 -4.88 5.27 7.58
C GLN A 50 -4.06 5.30 8.89
N ALA A 51 -3.06 4.43 9.02
CA ALA A 51 -2.13 4.36 10.14
C ALA A 51 -0.78 5.06 9.87
N ASN A 52 -0.77 6.12 9.04
CA ASN A 52 0.44 6.87 8.66
C ASN A 52 1.52 6.00 7.99
N HIS A 53 1.11 5.01 7.21
CA HIS A 53 1.95 4.04 6.50
C HIS A 53 2.69 3.03 7.38
N PHE A 54 2.51 3.04 8.70
CA PHE A 54 3.19 2.10 9.61
C PHE A 54 2.21 1.10 10.24
N LEU A 55 2.67 -0.15 10.40
CA LEU A 55 1.89 -1.18 11.06
C LEU A 55 2.80 -2.24 11.72
N THR A 56 2.44 -2.69 12.92
CA THR A 56 3.04 -3.87 13.57
C THR A 56 2.17 -5.10 13.39
N VAL A 57 2.72 -6.29 13.72
CA VAL A 57 1.95 -7.54 13.70
C VAL A 57 0.77 -7.47 14.66
N GLU A 58 0.98 -6.95 15.86
CA GLU A 58 -0.07 -6.85 16.89
C GLU A 58 -1.18 -5.90 16.48
N GLN A 59 -0.84 -4.77 15.85
CA GLN A 59 -1.82 -3.84 15.30
C GLN A 59 -2.65 -4.49 14.19
N LEU A 60 -2.01 -5.26 13.30
CA LEU A 60 -2.70 -5.98 12.23
C LEU A 60 -3.64 -7.07 12.77
N VAL A 61 -3.22 -7.81 13.79
CA VAL A 61 -4.07 -8.81 14.45
C VAL A 61 -5.26 -8.14 15.13
N ALA A 62 -5.06 -7.00 15.79
CA ALA A 62 -6.14 -6.27 16.45
C ALA A 62 -7.15 -5.66 15.46
N SER A 63 -6.75 -5.38 14.22
CA SER A 63 -7.58 -4.75 13.20
C SER A 63 -8.10 -5.70 12.11
N SER A 64 -7.86 -7.01 12.23
CA SER A 64 -8.25 -8.00 11.22
C SER A 64 -8.64 -9.35 11.83
N SER A 65 -9.10 -10.28 11.00
CA SER A 65 -9.39 -11.66 11.39
C SER A 65 -8.16 -12.58 11.32
N LEU A 66 -6.97 -12.02 11.09
CA LEU A 66 -5.72 -12.77 11.02
C LEU A 66 -5.21 -13.12 12.42
N ASN A 67 -4.68 -14.33 12.59
CA ASN A 67 -3.88 -14.64 13.77
C ASN A 67 -2.45 -14.09 13.63
N GLU A 68 -1.69 -14.10 14.73
CA GLU A 68 -0.32 -13.54 14.76
C GLU A 68 0.61 -14.17 13.72
N LYS A 69 0.51 -15.49 13.50
CA LYS A 69 1.34 -16.22 12.53
C LYS A 69 1.00 -15.81 11.10
N GLU A 70 -0.28 -15.68 10.78
CA GLU A 70 -0.79 -15.23 9.48
C GLU A 70 -0.40 -13.77 9.20
N ALA A 71 -0.63 -12.89 10.17
CA ALA A 71 -0.25 -11.47 10.10
C ALA A 71 1.26 -11.30 9.86
N LYS A 72 2.09 -12.00 10.62
CA LYS A 72 3.55 -11.99 10.45
C LYS A 72 3.97 -12.53 9.09
N ALA A 73 3.44 -13.68 8.68
CA ALA A 73 3.75 -14.28 7.38
C ALA A 73 3.39 -13.33 6.24
N ARG A 74 2.24 -12.66 6.34
CA ARG A 74 1.75 -11.70 5.35
C ARG A 74 2.64 -10.47 5.27
N LEU A 75 2.93 -9.80 6.38
CA LEU A 75 3.81 -8.63 6.38
C LEU A 75 5.23 -8.98 5.89
N MET A 76 5.77 -10.14 6.28
CA MET A 76 7.04 -10.64 5.75
C MET A 76 6.97 -10.91 4.24
N HIS A 77 5.88 -11.51 3.76
CA HIS A 77 5.67 -11.76 2.35
C HIS A 77 5.69 -10.46 1.55
N LEU A 78 4.93 -9.46 1.98
CA LEU A 78 4.87 -8.13 1.35
C LEU A 78 6.22 -7.39 1.38
N GLY A 79 6.96 -7.55 2.47
CA GLY A 79 8.35 -7.07 2.56
C GLY A 79 9.26 -7.75 1.53
N SER A 80 9.17 -9.08 1.38
CA SER A 80 9.93 -9.84 0.38
C SER A 80 9.55 -9.48 -1.07
N GLN A 81 8.31 -9.03 -1.28
CA GLN A 81 7.84 -8.53 -2.57
C GLN A 81 8.29 -7.11 -2.87
N GLY A 82 8.95 -6.44 -1.92
CA GLY A 82 9.47 -5.10 -2.04
C GLY A 82 8.44 -4.00 -1.80
N ILE A 83 7.23 -4.34 -1.35
CA ILE A 83 6.12 -3.40 -1.13
C ILE A 83 6.27 -2.71 0.24
N LEU A 84 6.68 -3.48 1.26
CA LEU A 84 6.93 -2.96 2.60
C LEU A 84 8.43 -2.80 2.85
N ARG A 85 8.76 -1.85 3.71
CA ARG A 85 10.08 -1.74 4.36
C ARG A 85 9.93 -2.18 5.81
N ILE A 86 10.94 -2.89 6.32
CA ILE A 86 10.94 -3.39 7.70
C ILE A 86 11.96 -2.57 8.49
N TYR A 87 11.51 -2.02 9.60
CA TYR A 87 12.32 -1.36 10.61
C TYR A 87 12.31 -2.20 11.88
N TYR A 88 13.38 -2.15 12.65
CA TYR A 88 13.43 -2.76 13.98
C TYR A 88 13.53 -1.64 15.00
N ASP A 89 12.68 -1.71 16.01
CA ASP A 89 12.75 -0.82 17.14
C ASP A 89 14.02 -1.13 17.95
N TYR A 90 14.99 -0.20 17.91
CA TYR A 90 16.25 -0.29 18.65
C TYR A 90 16.09 0.01 20.15
N SER A 91 14.91 0.43 20.62
CA SER A 91 14.65 0.75 22.03
C SER A 91 14.50 -0.46 22.96
N GLY A 92 14.87 -1.66 22.49
CA GLY A 92 15.07 -2.87 23.31
C GLY A 92 14.03 -3.98 23.12
N THR A 93 12.92 -3.70 22.44
CA THR A 93 11.89 -4.72 22.17
C THR A 93 12.21 -5.61 20.97
N GLY A 94 13.06 -5.13 20.04
CA GLY A 94 13.39 -5.84 18.80
C GLY A 94 12.20 -6.05 17.87
N LYS A 95 11.09 -5.33 18.09
CA LYS A 95 9.85 -5.50 17.33
C LYS A 95 10.00 -4.95 15.93
N ALA A 96 9.45 -5.70 14.97
CA ALA A 96 9.42 -5.32 13.57
C ALA A 96 8.25 -4.36 13.31
N ILE A 97 8.58 -3.18 12.77
CA ILE A 97 7.62 -2.19 12.30
C ILE A 97 7.66 -2.20 10.76
N TYR A 98 6.51 -2.37 10.14
CA TYR A 98 6.40 -2.45 8.69
C TYR A 98 5.86 -1.12 8.15
N GLN A 99 6.58 -0.55 7.19
CA GLN A 99 6.18 0.68 6.50
C GLN A 99 5.75 0.36 5.06
N LEU A 100 4.60 0.87 4.63
CA LEU A 100 4.23 0.90 3.22
C LEU A 100 5.11 1.93 2.50
N LYS A 101 5.85 1.50 1.47
CA LYS A 101 6.83 2.38 0.81
C LYS A 101 6.21 3.52 0.01
N GLU A 102 5.01 3.28 -0.51
CA GLU A 102 4.33 4.16 -1.46
C GLU A 102 3.03 4.68 -0.83
N GLU A 103 2.61 5.85 -1.24
CA GLU A 103 1.27 6.36 -0.94
C GLU A 103 0.26 5.66 -1.85
N VAL A 104 -0.90 5.31 -1.31
CA VAL A 104 -1.98 4.67 -2.08
C VAL A 104 -3.28 5.45 -1.92
N PRO A 105 -4.13 5.49 -2.97
CA PRO A 105 -5.38 6.24 -2.92
C PRO A 105 -6.37 5.61 -1.94
N LEU A 106 -7.01 6.42 -1.09
CA LEU A 106 -8.05 5.98 -0.15
C LEU A 106 -9.42 5.88 -0.84
N ILE A 107 -9.53 5.02 -1.85
CA ILE A 107 -10.76 4.81 -2.64
C ILE A 107 -11.43 3.47 -2.32
N ALA A 108 -12.72 3.34 -2.62
CA ALA A 108 -13.35 2.02 -2.68
C ALA A 108 -12.71 1.24 -3.84
N SER A 109 -12.21 0.02 -3.57
CA SER A 109 -11.59 -0.77 -4.64
C SER A 109 -12.68 -1.19 -5.62
N ILE A 110 -12.40 -1.01 -6.90
CA ILE A 110 -13.31 -1.49 -7.94
C ILE A 110 -12.94 -2.96 -8.11
N ARG A 111 -13.53 -3.85 -7.30
CA ARG A 111 -13.32 -5.31 -7.41
C ARG A 111 -13.78 -5.75 -8.78
N SER A 112 -12.87 -5.73 -9.74
CA SER A 112 -13.20 -5.92 -11.14
C SER A 112 -12.35 -7.04 -11.68
N ASN A 113 -12.95 -7.86 -12.54
CA ASN A 113 -12.17 -8.79 -13.33
C ASN A 113 -11.36 -7.98 -14.36
N ILE A 114 -10.12 -7.62 -14.03
CA ILE A 114 -9.25 -6.77 -14.89
C ILE A 114 -9.13 -7.34 -16.32
N SER A 115 -9.31 -8.64 -16.49
CA SER A 115 -9.26 -9.28 -17.81
C SER A 115 -10.36 -8.82 -18.77
N THR A 116 -11.45 -8.22 -18.27
CA THR A 116 -12.54 -7.71 -19.12
C THR A 116 -12.30 -6.31 -19.65
N PHE A 117 -11.35 -5.56 -19.07
CA PHE A 117 -11.03 -4.20 -19.52
C PHE A 117 -9.96 -4.22 -20.59
N SER A 118 -10.11 -3.36 -21.58
CA SER A 118 -9.06 -3.04 -22.53
C SER A 118 -7.89 -2.32 -21.83
N GLU A 119 -6.70 -2.41 -22.42
CA GLU A 119 -5.52 -1.74 -21.85
C GLU A 119 -5.69 -0.22 -21.76
N LYS A 120 -6.47 0.39 -22.67
CA LYS A 120 -6.78 1.82 -22.63
C LYS A 120 -7.65 2.19 -21.43
N GLU A 121 -8.72 1.44 -21.18
CA GLU A 121 -9.60 1.66 -20.02
C GLU A 121 -8.83 1.51 -18.71
N ILE A 122 -7.93 0.53 -18.64
CA ILE A 122 -7.05 0.34 -17.47
C ILE A 122 -6.17 1.57 -17.25
N ILE A 123 -5.53 2.08 -18.31
CA ILE A 123 -4.70 3.29 -18.21
C ILE A 123 -5.53 4.50 -17.80
N GLU A 124 -6.70 4.70 -18.38
CA GLU A 124 -7.62 5.78 -17.99
C GLU A 124 -8.02 5.68 -16.51
N MET A 125 -8.34 4.48 -16.02
CA MET A 125 -8.66 4.26 -14.61
C MET A 125 -7.47 4.56 -13.68
N ILE A 126 -6.25 4.23 -14.08
CA ILE A 126 -5.05 4.57 -13.30
C ILE A 126 -4.87 6.09 -13.25
N LEU A 127 -5.02 6.77 -14.39
CA LEU A 127 -4.85 8.21 -14.51
C LEU A 127 -5.89 9.03 -13.73
N LEU A 128 -7.04 8.45 -13.39
CA LEU A 128 -8.01 9.09 -12.51
C LEU A 128 -7.54 9.16 -11.04
N HIS A 129 -6.53 8.38 -10.67
CA HIS A 129 -6.11 8.19 -9.29
C HIS A 129 -4.62 8.45 -9.05
N VAL A 130 -3.84 8.70 -10.10
CA VAL A 130 -2.41 9.00 -10.01
C VAL A 130 -2.11 10.32 -10.72
N ASP A 131 -1.59 11.29 -9.95
CA ASP A 131 -1.36 12.66 -10.42
C ASP A 131 -0.03 12.85 -11.16
N ASP A 132 0.95 11.96 -10.96
CA ASP A 132 2.33 12.13 -11.45
C ASP A 132 2.70 11.15 -12.59
N TYR A 133 1.71 10.45 -13.14
CA TYR A 133 1.85 9.40 -14.15
C TYR A 133 2.70 8.19 -13.73
N GLN A 134 3.18 8.14 -12.48
CA GLN A 134 3.88 6.97 -11.96
C GLN A 134 2.87 5.90 -11.59
N VAL A 135 3.28 4.64 -11.64
CA VAL A 135 2.41 3.53 -11.28
C VAL A 135 3.18 2.58 -10.40
N THR A 136 2.67 2.35 -9.21
CA THR A 136 3.23 1.39 -8.26
C THR A 136 2.35 0.16 -8.18
N VAL A 137 2.95 -0.94 -7.75
CA VAL A 137 2.20 -2.19 -7.51
C VAL A 137 1.12 -1.98 -6.44
N ALA A 138 1.40 -1.18 -5.41
CA ALA A 138 0.48 -0.94 -4.30
C ALA A 138 -0.76 -0.14 -4.73
N GLU A 139 -0.59 0.87 -5.59
CA GLU A 139 -1.72 1.63 -6.16
C GLU A 139 -2.62 0.73 -7.01
N LEU A 140 -2.05 -0.11 -7.88
CA LEU A 140 -2.85 -1.02 -8.71
C LEU A 140 -3.66 -2.01 -7.89
N VAL A 141 -3.06 -2.56 -6.83
CA VAL A 141 -3.76 -3.41 -5.86
C VAL A 141 -4.97 -2.68 -5.29
N VAL A 142 -4.83 -1.41 -4.94
CA VAL A 142 -5.91 -0.63 -4.33
C VAL A 142 -6.98 -0.19 -5.34
N ILE A 143 -6.57 0.28 -6.51
CA ILE A 143 -7.47 0.76 -7.58
C ILE A 143 -8.37 -0.38 -8.07
N PHE A 144 -7.78 -1.54 -8.36
CA PHE A 144 -8.50 -2.65 -8.96
C PHE A 144 -8.91 -3.75 -7.98
N GLY A 145 -8.51 -3.65 -6.70
CA GLY A 145 -8.83 -4.66 -5.69
C GLY A 145 -8.23 -6.05 -5.98
N ILE A 146 -7.12 -6.09 -6.70
CA ILE A 146 -6.38 -7.30 -7.10
C ILE A 146 -5.26 -7.63 -6.11
N ASP A 147 -4.70 -8.82 -6.21
CA ASP A 147 -3.50 -9.15 -5.44
C ASP A 147 -2.20 -8.62 -6.07
N ILE A 148 -1.11 -8.71 -5.33
CA ILE A 148 0.21 -8.23 -5.77
C ILE A 148 0.73 -8.96 -7.01
N TYR A 149 0.43 -10.25 -7.17
CA TYR A 149 0.88 -11.02 -8.31
C TYR A 149 0.15 -10.59 -9.58
N GLU A 150 -1.15 -10.41 -9.48
CA GLU A 150 -1.99 -9.85 -10.54
C GLU A 150 -1.55 -8.43 -10.90
N ALA A 151 -1.25 -7.58 -9.91
CA ALA A 151 -0.74 -6.23 -10.13
C ALA A 151 0.62 -6.22 -10.85
N LYS A 152 1.54 -7.10 -10.45
CA LYS A 152 2.84 -7.26 -11.12
C LYS A 152 2.67 -7.79 -12.55
N ALA A 153 1.77 -8.76 -12.75
CA ALA A 153 1.45 -9.27 -14.08
C ALA A 153 0.84 -8.18 -14.98
N LEU A 154 -0.02 -7.33 -14.41
CA LEU A 154 -0.62 -6.20 -15.11
C LEU A 154 0.44 -5.19 -15.56
N ILE A 155 1.37 -4.80 -14.69
CA ILE A 155 2.50 -3.93 -15.06
C ILE A 155 3.31 -4.55 -16.20
N GLN A 156 3.62 -5.84 -16.13
CA GLN A 156 4.38 -6.52 -17.19
C GLN A 156 3.60 -6.56 -18.51
N ARG A 157 2.28 -6.76 -18.46
CA ARG A 157 1.42 -6.71 -19.64
C ARG A 157 1.44 -5.33 -20.28
N LEU A 158 1.17 -4.28 -19.50
CA LEU A 158 1.18 -2.88 -19.95
C LEU A 158 2.56 -2.42 -20.45
N LYS A 159 3.63 -2.94 -19.87
CA LYS A 159 5.00 -2.71 -20.35
C LYS A 159 5.23 -3.36 -21.73
N LYS A 160 4.79 -4.60 -21.92
CA LYS A 160 4.94 -5.32 -23.20
C LYS A 160 4.14 -4.68 -24.32
N SER A 161 2.97 -4.13 -24.02
CA SER A 161 2.15 -3.39 -24.99
C SER A 161 2.61 -1.95 -25.22
N GLY A 162 3.63 -1.48 -24.50
CA GLY A 162 4.20 -0.14 -24.69
C GLY A 162 3.37 0.99 -24.06
N HIS A 163 2.39 0.67 -23.22
CA HIS A 163 1.61 1.65 -22.47
C HIS A 163 2.32 2.19 -21.23
N ILE A 164 3.33 1.48 -20.72
CA ILE A 164 4.14 1.90 -19.57
C ILE A 164 5.62 1.74 -19.92
N SER A 165 6.43 2.74 -19.57
CA SER A 165 7.89 2.68 -19.61
C SER A 165 8.48 2.50 -18.22
N THR A 166 9.71 1.97 -18.17
CA THR A 166 10.50 1.92 -16.95
C THR A 166 11.52 3.05 -16.96
N LEU A 167 11.47 3.95 -15.98
CA LEU A 167 12.45 5.02 -15.80
C LEU A 167 13.34 4.74 -14.58
N ARG A 168 14.58 5.21 -14.63
CA ARG A 168 15.52 5.09 -13.52
C ARG A 168 15.41 6.33 -12.62
N LYS A 169 15.13 6.12 -11.33
CA LYS A 169 15.09 7.15 -10.28
C LYS A 169 16.14 6.79 -9.23
N GLY A 170 17.37 7.31 -9.41
CA GLY A 170 18.52 6.96 -8.59
C GLY A 170 18.93 5.49 -8.75
N LEU A 171 18.87 4.72 -7.66
CA LEU A 171 19.11 3.27 -7.63
C LEU A 171 17.85 2.44 -7.90
N ASN A 172 16.68 3.07 -7.94
CA ASN A 172 15.40 2.39 -8.13
C ASN A 172 14.88 2.59 -9.56
N TYR A 173 13.93 1.73 -9.94
CA TYR A 173 13.16 1.87 -11.17
C TYR A 173 11.72 2.23 -10.82
N ILE A 174 11.15 3.16 -11.58
CA ILE A 174 9.73 3.54 -11.51
C ILE A 174 9.04 3.16 -12.82
N TYR A 175 7.75 2.89 -12.75
CA TYR A 175 6.92 2.66 -13.93
C TYR A 175 6.15 3.94 -14.23
N VAL A 176 6.17 4.39 -15.48
CA VAL A 176 5.52 5.63 -15.90
C VAL A 176 4.62 5.36 -17.10
N ILE A 177 3.40 5.89 -17.08
CA ILE A 177 2.46 5.77 -18.19
C ILE A 177 2.99 6.52 -19.40
N ASN A 178 3.09 5.82 -20.52
CA ASN A 178 3.46 6.39 -21.81
C ASN A 178 2.25 7.13 -22.39
N GLN A 179 2.01 8.34 -21.91
CA GLN A 179 1.18 9.26 -22.68
C GLN A 179 2.04 9.85 -23.78
N SER A 180 1.64 9.64 -25.05
CA SER A 180 1.92 10.68 -26.04
C SER A 180 1.30 11.94 -25.47
N ILE A 181 2.07 13.00 -25.28
CA ILE A 181 1.58 14.32 -24.88
C ILE A 181 0.59 14.79 -25.95
N ARG A 182 -0.65 14.28 -25.89
CA ARG A 182 -1.82 14.91 -26.46
C ARG A 182 -2.44 15.66 -25.31
N LEU A 183 -1.69 16.64 -24.81
CA LEU A 183 -2.32 17.83 -24.25
C LEU A 183 -3.40 18.18 -25.29
N LYS A 184 -4.67 18.10 -24.89
CA LYS A 184 -5.72 18.87 -25.57
C LYS A 184 -5.10 20.23 -25.84
N GLU A 185 -5.00 20.64 -27.11
CA GLU A 185 -4.30 21.87 -27.49
C GLU A 185 -4.67 22.95 -26.48
N PRO A 186 -3.70 23.60 -25.82
CA PRO A 186 -3.99 24.61 -24.83
C PRO A 186 -4.80 25.70 -25.52
N GLN A 187 -6.11 25.71 -25.29
CA GLN A 187 -6.96 26.77 -25.80
C GLN A 187 -6.60 28.03 -25.02
N LEU A 188 -5.94 28.96 -25.71
CA LEU A 188 -5.80 30.33 -25.26
C LEU A 188 -7.19 30.85 -24.92
N ARG A 189 -7.45 31.08 -23.64
CA ARG A 189 -8.69 31.71 -23.18
C ARG A 189 -8.71 33.15 -23.70
N THR A 190 -9.36 33.37 -24.84
CA THR A 190 -9.50 34.70 -25.46
C THR A 190 -10.52 35.59 -24.74
N THR A 191 -11.35 35.02 -23.86
CA THR A 191 -12.26 35.78 -23.01
C THR A 191 -11.74 35.88 -21.58
N PRO A 192 -11.49 37.09 -21.05
CA PRO A 192 -11.17 37.27 -19.64
C PRO A 192 -12.38 36.82 -18.82
N LYS A 193 -12.22 35.69 -18.12
CA LYS A 193 -13.20 35.22 -17.14
C LYS A 193 -13.21 36.27 -16.04
N LYS A 194 -14.23 37.15 -16.02
CA LYS A 194 -14.50 38.04 -14.88
C LYS A 194 -14.70 37.11 -13.68
N SER A 195 -13.64 36.93 -12.91
CA SER A 195 -13.69 36.28 -11.61
C SER A 195 -14.52 37.18 -10.72
N LYS A 196 -15.84 36.92 -10.67
CA LYS A 196 -16.57 37.21 -9.45
C LYS A 196 -15.95 36.27 -8.43
N LEU A 197 -15.03 36.80 -7.63
CA LEU A 197 -14.60 36.18 -6.38
C LEU A 197 -15.88 35.90 -5.58
N GLN A 198 -16.42 34.70 -5.71
CA GLN A 198 -17.30 34.18 -4.68
C GLN A 198 -16.38 34.01 -3.48
N LYS A 199 -16.55 34.89 -2.48
CA LYS A 199 -16.08 34.61 -1.13
C LYS A 199 -16.71 33.27 -0.76
N ILE A 200 -15.93 32.20 -0.87
CA ILE A 200 -16.27 30.93 -0.27
C ILE A 200 -16.35 31.25 1.22
N GLN A 201 -17.58 31.30 1.76
CA GLN A 201 -17.74 31.22 3.19
C GLN A 201 -17.28 29.81 3.55
N ILE A 202 -16.07 29.72 4.10
CA ILE A 202 -15.60 28.51 4.76
C ILE A 202 -16.65 28.23 5.84
N PRO A 203 -17.35 27.08 5.81
CA PRO A 203 -18.24 26.71 6.90
C PRO A 203 -17.38 26.72 8.16
N THR A 204 -17.75 27.55 9.14
CA THR A 204 -17.12 27.50 10.46
C THR A 204 -17.26 26.07 10.94
N GLU A 205 -16.13 25.40 11.19
CA GLU A 205 -16.08 24.02 11.67
C GLU A 205 -17.07 23.87 12.83
N GLU A 206 -18.17 23.17 12.59
CA GLU A 206 -18.97 22.62 13.66
C GLU A 206 -18.09 21.59 14.34
N ARG A 207 -17.46 21.98 15.46
CA ARG A 207 -16.76 21.09 16.37
C ARG A 207 -17.69 19.91 16.64
N ILE A 208 -17.35 18.74 16.11
CA ILE A 208 -18.09 17.52 16.39
C ILE A 208 -17.77 17.20 17.85
N LYS A 209 -18.66 17.61 18.76
CA LYS A 209 -18.52 17.29 20.19
C LYS A 209 -18.61 15.78 20.34
N ILE A 210 -17.47 15.15 20.62
CA ILE A 210 -17.42 13.76 21.04
C ILE A 210 -18.16 13.70 22.39
N PRO A 211 -19.21 12.88 22.55
CA PRO A 211 -19.86 12.73 23.84
C PRO A 211 -18.89 12.12 24.86
N ASP A 212 -18.76 12.69 26.06
CA ASP A 212 -17.82 12.21 27.08
C ASP A 212 -18.04 10.72 27.43
N ALA A 213 -19.28 10.25 27.37
CA ALA A 213 -19.64 8.85 27.59
C ALA A 213 -18.93 7.89 26.61
N ASP A 214 -18.74 8.32 25.37
CA ASP A 214 -18.09 7.54 24.32
C ASP A 214 -16.58 7.43 24.55
N VAL A 215 -15.97 8.47 25.10
CA VAL A 215 -14.54 8.52 25.46
C VAL A 215 -14.28 7.66 26.69
N ILE A 216 -15.16 7.74 27.68
CA ILE A 216 -15.07 6.96 28.93
C ILE A 216 -15.26 5.46 28.65
N GLN A 217 -16.23 5.09 27.80
CA GLN A 217 -16.42 3.69 27.42
C GLN A 217 -15.17 3.14 26.73
N LEU A 218 -14.58 3.92 25.83
CA LEU A 218 -13.35 3.57 25.13
C LEU A 218 -12.16 3.45 26.10
N ALA A 219 -12.12 4.25 27.17
CA ALA A 219 -11.12 4.12 28.23
C ALA A 219 -11.31 2.83 29.04
N ILE A 220 -12.55 2.48 29.38
CA ILE A 220 -12.90 1.24 30.11
C ILE A 220 -12.52 0.02 29.28
N ASP A 221 -12.85 0.02 27.98
CA ASP A 221 -12.55 -1.08 27.06
C ASP A 221 -11.02 -1.30 26.85
N HIS A 222 -10.20 -0.29 27.19
CA HIS A 222 -8.75 -0.30 27.01
C HIS A 222 -7.97 -0.12 28.32
N ASP A 223 -8.52 -0.54 29.46
CA ASP A 223 -7.87 -0.51 30.79
C ASP A 223 -7.28 0.86 31.15
N GLY A 224 -7.98 1.94 30.80
CA GLY A 224 -7.59 3.33 31.05
C GLY A 224 -6.53 3.88 30.09
N LYS A 225 -6.07 3.11 29.10
CA LYS A 225 -5.06 3.59 28.12
C LYS A 225 -5.73 4.16 26.88
N LEU A 226 -6.10 5.43 26.96
CA LEU A 226 -6.57 6.19 25.80
C LEU A 226 -5.40 6.88 25.11
N THR A 227 -5.21 6.62 23.81
CA THR A 227 -4.26 7.37 22.98
C THR A 227 -5.01 8.15 21.90
N PRO A 228 -4.53 9.34 21.50
CA PRO A 228 -5.18 10.14 20.46
C PRO A 228 -5.41 9.37 19.16
N THR A 229 -4.47 8.49 18.80
CA THR A 229 -4.56 7.60 17.65
C THR A 229 -5.71 6.59 17.76
N LEU A 230 -5.93 6.06 18.96
CA LEU A 230 -7.03 5.12 19.22
C LEU A 230 -8.40 5.80 19.13
N LEU A 231 -8.49 7.05 19.58
CA LEU A 231 -9.66 7.93 19.41
C LEU A 231 -9.94 8.21 17.93
N CYS A 232 -8.92 8.60 17.15
CA CYS A 232 -9.06 8.85 15.71
C CYS A 232 -9.59 7.62 14.95
N LEU A 233 -9.05 6.44 15.25
CA LEU A 233 -9.41 5.20 14.56
C LEU A 233 -10.84 4.73 14.87
N LYS A 234 -11.30 4.88 16.12
CA LYS A 234 -12.60 4.36 16.56
C LYS A 234 -13.74 5.35 16.36
N LYS A 235 -13.48 6.66 16.51
CA LYS A 235 -14.50 7.71 16.42
C LYS A 235 -14.43 8.52 15.13
N LYS A 236 -13.47 8.24 14.24
CA LYS A 236 -13.26 8.93 12.94
C LYS A 236 -13.10 10.44 13.10
N VAL A 237 -12.44 10.85 14.19
CA VAL A 237 -12.17 12.24 14.53
C VAL A 237 -10.77 12.65 14.11
N SER A 238 -10.57 13.95 13.87
CA SER A 238 -9.27 14.49 13.50
C SER A 238 -8.25 14.34 14.64
N ILE A 239 -6.96 14.32 14.30
CA ILE A 239 -5.89 14.16 15.30
C ILE A 239 -5.75 15.40 16.21
N ASP A 240 -6.16 16.56 15.71
CA ASP A 240 -6.12 17.80 16.46
C ASP A 240 -7.23 17.83 17.53
N GLU A 241 -8.41 17.28 17.26
CA GLU A 241 -9.46 17.08 18.26
C GLU A 241 -9.11 15.98 19.25
N ALA A 242 -8.55 14.86 18.79
CA ALA A 242 -8.18 13.73 19.65
C ALA A 242 -7.03 14.05 20.63
N LYS A 243 -6.23 15.09 20.36
CA LYS A 243 -5.21 15.61 21.29
C LYS A 243 -5.76 16.61 22.32
N GLN A 244 -6.91 17.21 22.03
CA GLN A 244 -7.56 18.21 22.90
C GLN A 244 -8.64 17.60 23.79
N SER A 245 -8.98 16.34 23.57
CA SER A 245 -9.94 15.53 24.35
C SER A 245 -9.22 14.75 25.45
#